data_AF-A0A832HCJ7-F1
#
_entry.id   AF-A0A832HCJ7-F1
#
_cell.length_a   1.000
_cell.length_b   1.000
_cell.length_c   1.000
_cell.angle_alpha   90.00
_cell.angle_beta   90.00
_cell.angle_gamma   90.00
#
_symmetry.space_group_name_H-M   'P 1'
#
loop_
_entity.id
_entity.type
_entity.pdbx_description
1 polymer ?
#
loop_
_entity_poly.entity_id
_entity_poly.type
_entity_poly.pdbx_seq_one_letter_code
_entity_poly.pdbx_strand_id
1 'polypeptide(L)'
;MKLPSPSRHALPLPQFISRGASALTASDIEHFPRQASRIRKKLREIGTSGHEALCREGTALLEYALAASRGEANPLKPRAMFDCVFALNYLLKGVDAIPDSVPEIGLEDDRIIVHHVFQTHQSTLDSFRSGQPAR
;
A
#
# COMPACT_ATOMS: atom_id res chain seq x y z
N MET A 1 -2.71 39.99 -15.21
CA MET A 1 -3.12 38.85 -14.36
C MET A 1 -2.07 37.77 -14.51
N LYS A 2 -1.25 37.54 -13.48
CA LYS A 2 -0.14 36.57 -13.50
C LYS A 2 -0.68 35.27 -12.91
N LEU A 3 -0.81 34.23 -13.73
CA LEU A 3 -1.17 32.89 -13.25
C LEU A 3 -0.13 32.45 -12.21
N PRO A 4 -0.54 31.91 -11.05
CA PRO A 4 0.41 31.37 -10.10
C PRO A 4 1.12 30.17 -10.73
N SER A 5 2.45 30.24 -10.75
CA SER A 5 3.32 29.15 -11.21
C SER A 5 3.12 27.92 -10.31
N PRO A 6 3.01 26.70 -10.87
CA PRO A 6 2.88 25.50 -10.04
C PRO A 6 4.25 25.19 -9.43
N SER A 7 4.38 25.40 -8.12
CA SER A 7 5.55 24.93 -7.37
C SER A 7 5.59 23.40 -7.40
N ARG A 8 6.40 22.85 -8.32
CA ARG A 8 6.74 21.42 -8.44
C ARG A 8 7.61 20.97 -7.25
N HIS A 9 7.03 20.82 -6.06
CA HIS A 9 7.69 20.08 -4.98
C HIS A 9 7.02 18.72 -4.84
N ALA A 10 7.75 17.65 -5.20
CA ALA A 10 7.36 16.29 -4.86
C ALA A 10 7.16 16.21 -3.33
N LEU A 11 6.03 15.66 -2.89
CA LEU A 11 5.74 15.52 -1.47
C LEU A 11 6.71 14.52 -0.83
N PRO A 12 7.15 14.73 0.43
CA PRO A 12 7.84 13.70 1.18
C PRO A 12 6.98 12.42 1.25
N LEU A 13 7.59 11.25 1.14
CA LEU A 13 6.90 9.96 1.09
C LEU A 13 5.84 9.76 2.19
N PRO A 14 6.08 10.09 3.48
CA PRO A 14 5.04 9.96 4.50
C PRO A 14 3.82 10.86 4.25
N GLN A 15 4.04 12.06 3.72
CA GLN A 15 2.95 12.98 3.38
C GLN A 15 2.19 12.52 2.12
N PHE A 16 2.91 11.96 1.15
CA PHE A 16 2.30 11.36 -0.03
C PHE A 16 1.36 10.21 0.35
N ILE A 17 1.85 9.25 1.13
CA ILE A 17 1.07 8.13 1.64
C ILE A 17 -0.09 8.65 2.48
N SER A 18 0.16 9.60 3.39
CA SER A 18 -0.90 10.11 4.25
C SER A 18 -2.01 10.81 3.48
N ARG A 19 -1.67 11.61 2.47
CA ARG A 19 -2.69 12.26 1.62
C ARG A 19 -3.46 11.24 0.80
N GLY A 20 -2.78 10.25 0.24
CA GLY A 20 -3.41 9.18 -0.53
C GLY A 20 -4.35 8.31 0.29
N ALA A 21 -3.93 7.90 1.48
CA ALA A 21 -4.73 7.13 2.42
C ALA A 21 -5.94 7.94 2.95
N SER A 22 -5.77 9.24 3.23
CA SER A 22 -6.87 10.12 3.64
C SER A 22 -7.90 10.40 2.53
N ALA A 23 -7.56 10.15 1.27
CA ALA A 23 -8.50 10.29 0.16
C ALA A 23 -9.40 9.06 -0.03
N LEU A 24 -9.08 7.92 0.61
CA LEU A 24 -9.92 6.73 0.58
C LEU A 24 -11.16 6.92 1.46
N THR A 25 -12.29 6.47 0.95
CA THR A 25 -13.59 6.48 1.63
C THR A 25 -13.85 5.15 2.33
N ALA A 26 -14.84 5.12 3.23
CA ALA A 26 -15.32 3.86 3.81
C ALA A 26 -15.80 2.87 2.73
N SER A 27 -16.35 3.38 1.63
CA SER A 27 -16.77 2.54 0.51
C SER A 27 -15.60 1.92 -0.24
N ASP A 28 -14.47 2.64 -0.36
CA ASP A 28 -13.25 2.07 -0.96
C ASP A 28 -12.72 0.89 -0.14
N ILE A 29 -12.81 0.99 1.19
CA ILE A 29 -12.44 -0.08 2.12
C ILE A 29 -13.40 -1.27 2.02
N GLU A 30 -14.71 -1.02 2.03
CA GLU A 30 -15.74 -2.05 1.91
C GLU A 30 -15.60 -2.86 0.63
N HIS A 31 -15.24 -2.19 -0.47
CA HIS A 31 -15.10 -2.80 -1.78
C HIS A 31 -13.70 -3.38 -2.06
N PHE A 32 -12.70 -3.06 -1.23
CA PHE A 32 -11.33 -3.53 -1.38
C PHE A 32 -11.19 -5.05 -1.59
N PRO A 33 -11.93 -5.93 -0.88
CA PRO A 33 -11.83 -7.38 -1.09
C PRO A 33 -12.06 -7.84 -2.53
N ARG A 34 -12.82 -7.08 -3.34
CA ARG A 34 -13.06 -7.39 -4.76
C ARG A 34 -11.79 -7.34 -5.60
N GLN A 35 -10.75 -6.63 -5.15
CA GLN A 35 -9.47 -6.50 -5.85
C GLN A 35 -8.44 -7.55 -5.41
N ALA A 36 -8.72 -8.31 -4.34
CA ALA A 36 -7.75 -9.19 -3.70
C ALA A 36 -7.15 -10.25 -4.65
N SER A 37 -7.96 -10.82 -5.56
CA SER A 37 -7.48 -11.81 -6.53
C SER A 37 -6.45 -11.21 -7.50
N ARG A 38 -6.69 -9.98 -7.97
CA ARG A 38 -5.78 -9.25 -8.85
C ARG A 38 -4.48 -8.89 -8.13
N ILE A 39 -4.57 -8.43 -6.89
CA ILE A 39 -3.40 -8.08 -6.07
C ILE A 39 -2.56 -9.33 -5.80
N ARG A 40 -3.17 -10.46 -5.40
CA ARG A 40 -2.46 -11.74 -5.21
C ARG A 40 -1.75 -12.20 -6.47
N LYS A 41 -2.40 -12.06 -7.62
CA LYS A 41 -1.79 -12.39 -8.92
C LYS A 41 -0.57 -11.51 -9.18
N LYS A 42 -0.69 -10.18 -9.07
CA LYS A 42 0.44 -9.24 -9.26
C LYS A 42 1.58 -9.52 -8.29
N LEU A 43 1.30 -9.74 -7.01
CA LEU A 43 2.33 -10.08 -6.02
C LEU A 43 3.07 -11.38 -6.36
N ARG A 44 2.35 -12.40 -6.82
CA ARG A 44 2.96 -13.66 -7.27
C ARG A 44 3.90 -13.44 -8.46
N GLU A 45 3.46 -12.66 -9.44
CA GLU A 45 4.27 -12.30 -10.62
C GLU A 45 5.54 -11.54 -10.20
N ILE A 46 5.40 -10.52 -9.34
CA ILE A 46 6.51 -9.77 -8.73
C ILE A 46 7.51 -10.71 -8.03
N GLY A 47 7.01 -11.67 -7.25
CA GLY A 47 7.84 -12.66 -6.58
C GLY A 47 8.61 -13.54 -7.55
N THR A 48 7.98 -13.99 -8.64
CA THR A 48 8.66 -14.77 -9.69
C THR A 48 9.67 -13.96 -10.51
N SER A 49 9.56 -12.63 -10.51
CA SER A 49 10.47 -11.71 -11.18
C SER A 49 11.67 -11.27 -10.33
N GLY A 50 11.90 -11.89 -9.15
CA GLY A 50 13.07 -11.61 -8.30
C GLY A 50 12.85 -10.53 -7.23
N HIS A 51 11.65 -9.97 -7.10
CA HIS A 51 11.31 -8.97 -6.09
C HIS A 51 10.63 -9.61 -4.86
N GLU A 52 11.27 -10.63 -4.28
CA GLU A 52 10.71 -11.44 -3.19
C GLU A 52 10.32 -10.61 -1.95
N ALA A 53 11.11 -9.60 -1.60
CA ALA A 53 10.82 -8.72 -0.47
C ALA A 53 9.52 -7.94 -0.67
N LEU A 54 9.32 -7.37 -1.86
CA LEU A 54 8.09 -6.66 -2.23
C LEU A 54 6.88 -7.60 -2.21
N CYS A 55 7.03 -8.82 -2.75
CA CYS A 55 6.00 -9.85 -2.69
C CYS A 55 5.60 -10.20 -1.25
N ARG A 56 6.59 -10.42 -0.37
CA ARG A 56 6.37 -10.76 1.04
C ARG A 56 5.67 -9.63 1.80
N GLU A 57 6.19 -8.41 1.68
CA GLU A 57 5.66 -7.24 2.38
C GLU A 57 4.26 -6.90 1.88
N GLY A 58 4.05 -6.86 0.56
CA GLY A 58 2.72 -6.64 -0.02
C GLY A 58 1.71 -7.73 0.35
N THR A 59 2.14 -8.99 0.49
CA THR A 59 1.27 -10.07 0.98
C THR A 59 0.83 -9.82 2.42
N ALA A 60 1.74 -9.40 3.31
CA ALA A 60 1.40 -9.07 4.69
C ALA A 60 0.42 -7.89 4.79
N LEU A 61 0.61 -6.84 3.97
CA LEU A 61 -0.34 -5.73 3.90
C LEU A 61 -1.72 -6.20 3.42
N LEU A 62 -1.77 -7.08 2.43
CA LEU A 62 -3.02 -7.61 1.88
C LEU A 62 -3.78 -8.45 2.91
N GLU A 63 -3.09 -9.34 3.62
CA GLU A 63 -3.69 -10.16 4.68
C GLU A 63 -4.33 -9.28 5.76
N TYR A 64 -3.59 -8.28 6.23
CA TYR A 64 -4.10 -7.33 7.24
C TYR A 64 -5.28 -6.51 6.71
N ALA A 65 -5.20 -5.95 5.50
CA ALA A 65 -6.27 -5.15 4.92
C ALA A 65 -7.57 -5.96 4.74
N LEU A 66 -7.46 -7.23 4.36
CA LEU A 66 -8.62 -8.13 4.25
C LEU A 66 -9.23 -8.48 5.60
N ALA A 67 -8.41 -8.70 6.63
CA ALA A 67 -8.91 -8.91 7.98
C ALA A 67 -9.59 -7.65 8.51
N ALA A 68 -8.98 -6.50 8.31
CA ALA A 68 -9.53 -5.20 8.70
C ALA A 68 -10.88 -4.90 8.03
N SER A 69 -11.02 -5.20 6.73
CA SER A 69 -12.31 -5.03 6.02
C SER A 69 -13.43 -5.95 6.54
N ARG A 70 -13.09 -7.03 7.26
CA ARG A 70 -14.06 -7.93 7.94
C ARG A 70 -14.29 -7.57 9.41
N GLY A 71 -13.63 -6.53 9.92
CA GLY A 71 -13.68 -6.15 11.33
C GLY A 71 -12.81 -7.01 12.25
N GLU A 72 -11.88 -7.79 11.70
CA GLU A 72 -10.99 -8.70 12.45
C GLU A 72 -9.66 -8.05 12.87
N ALA A 73 -9.40 -6.81 12.43
CA ALA A 73 -8.17 -6.08 12.79
C ALA A 73 -8.37 -5.16 14.00
N ASN A 74 -7.26 -4.66 14.56
CA ASN A 74 -7.27 -3.80 15.73
C ASN A 74 -8.06 -2.49 15.48
N PRO A 75 -9.20 -2.26 16.16
CA PRO A 75 -10.01 -1.06 15.97
C PRO A 75 -9.32 0.22 16.45
N LEU A 76 -8.28 0.12 17.29
CA LEU A 76 -7.51 1.26 17.80
C LEU A 76 -6.53 1.84 16.77
N LYS A 77 -6.25 1.11 15.69
CA LYS A 77 -5.31 1.53 14.63
C LYS A 77 -5.98 1.57 13.27
N PRO A 78 -7.09 2.32 13.10
CA PRO A 78 -7.84 2.36 11.84
C PRO A 78 -6.97 2.85 10.69
N ARG A 79 -6.00 3.74 10.98
CA ARG A 79 -5.08 4.29 9.99
C ARG A 79 -4.25 3.24 9.26
N ALA A 80 -3.86 2.16 9.95
CA ALA A 80 -3.06 1.09 9.34
C ALA A 80 -3.78 0.44 8.16
N MET A 81 -5.10 0.25 8.28
CA MET A 81 -5.93 -0.30 7.19
C MET A 81 -5.92 0.62 5.96
N PHE A 82 -6.13 1.92 6.15
CA PHE A 82 -6.14 2.89 5.04
C PHE A 82 -4.79 2.99 4.34
N ASP A 83 -3.68 3.03 5.10
CA ASP A 83 -2.34 3.05 4.51
C ASP A 83 -2.04 1.75 3.75
N CYS A 84 -2.45 0.59 4.26
CA CYS A 84 -2.33 -0.71 3.57
C CYS A 84 -3.12 -0.72 2.26
N VAL A 85 -4.40 -0.34 2.30
CA VAL A 85 -5.26 -0.29 1.10
C VAL A 85 -4.71 0.71 0.08
N PHE A 86 -4.20 1.86 0.52
CA PHE A 86 -3.55 2.81 -0.37
C PHE A 86 -2.34 2.21 -1.08
N ALA A 87 -1.40 1.60 -0.36
CA ALA A 87 -0.21 0.99 -0.94
C ALA A 87 -0.55 -0.14 -1.93
N LEU A 88 -1.54 -0.97 -1.60
CA LEU A 88 -1.98 -2.07 -2.46
C LEU A 88 -2.71 -1.58 -3.71
N ASN A 89 -3.47 -0.49 -3.60
CA ASN A 89 -4.07 0.17 -4.75
C ASN A 89 -3.03 0.85 -5.64
N TYR A 90 -2.00 1.45 -5.05
CA TYR A 90 -0.86 2.01 -5.78
C TYR A 90 -0.17 0.92 -6.60
N LEU A 91 0.20 -0.17 -5.91
CA LEU A 91 0.76 -1.37 -6.51
C LEU A 91 -0.14 -1.91 -7.63
N LEU A 92 -1.46 -1.97 -7.47
CA LEU A 92 -2.36 -2.50 -8.50
C LEU A 92 -2.51 -1.57 -9.70
N LYS A 93 -2.49 -0.25 -9.51
CA LYS A 93 -2.74 0.74 -10.56
C LYS A 93 -1.70 0.71 -11.67
N GLY A 94 -0.45 0.33 -11.36
CA GLY A 94 0.63 0.36 -12.35
C GLY A 94 0.82 1.74 -12.99
N VAL A 95 0.40 2.81 -12.30
CA VAL A 95 0.59 4.17 -12.79
C VAL A 95 1.99 4.57 -12.37
N ASP A 96 2.90 4.34 -13.31
CA ASP A 96 4.31 4.63 -13.21
C ASP A 96 4.51 6.15 -13.16
N ALA A 97 5.08 6.66 -12.07
CA ALA A 97 5.64 8.02 -12.06
C ALA A 97 6.98 8.06 -12.84
N ILE A 98 7.53 6.89 -13.19
CA ILE A 98 8.76 6.70 -13.94
C ILE A 98 8.40 6.10 -15.32
N PRO A 99 8.83 6.68 -16.45
CA PRO A 99 8.43 6.18 -17.77
C PRO A 99 8.89 4.73 -18.03
N ASP A 100 8.00 3.91 -18.61
CA ASP A 100 8.17 2.49 -19.02
C ASP A 100 9.34 2.18 -19.99
N SER A 101 10.22 3.14 -20.28
CA SER A 101 11.26 3.04 -21.33
C SER A 101 12.56 2.37 -20.87
N VAL A 102 12.64 1.92 -19.61
CA VAL A 102 13.80 1.20 -19.07
C VAL A 102 13.35 -0.10 -18.39
N PRO A 103 13.59 -1.28 -19.01
CA PRO A 103 13.41 -2.57 -18.36
C PRO A 103 14.27 -2.62 -17.09
N GLU A 104 13.71 -3.11 -15.97
CA GLU A 104 14.29 -3.21 -14.60
C GLU A 104 13.97 -2.06 -13.60
N ILE A 105 13.33 -0.95 -13.99
CA ILE A 105 13.12 0.22 -13.09
C ILE A 105 11.65 0.43 -12.63
N GLY A 106 10.64 -0.11 -13.31
CA GLY A 106 9.21 0.20 -13.07
C GLY A 106 8.58 -0.31 -11.76
N LEU A 107 9.33 -0.92 -10.84
CA LEU A 107 8.82 -1.39 -9.54
C LEU A 107 9.47 -0.70 -8.34
N GLU A 108 10.39 0.25 -8.55
CA GLU A 108 11.12 0.86 -7.45
C GLU A 108 10.23 1.75 -6.58
N ASP A 109 9.33 2.52 -7.18
CA ASP A 109 8.34 3.33 -6.45
C ASP A 109 7.35 2.45 -5.68
N ASP A 110 6.85 1.40 -6.32
CA ASP A 110 5.99 0.38 -5.71
C ASP A 110 6.68 -0.23 -4.47
N ARG A 111 7.96 -0.57 -4.60
CA ARG A 111 8.79 -1.12 -3.52
C ARG A 111 8.92 -0.12 -2.37
N ILE A 112 9.25 1.13 -2.66
CA ILE A 112 9.44 2.17 -1.64
C ILE A 112 8.15 2.41 -0.85
N ILE A 113 7.01 2.50 -1.53
CA ILE A 113 5.71 2.74 -0.88
C ILE A 113 5.29 1.54 -0.04
N VAL A 114 5.33 0.33 -0.59
CA VAL A 114 4.95 -0.89 0.15
C VAL A 114 5.87 -1.08 1.35
N HIS A 115 7.18 -0.92 1.16
CA HIS A 115 8.15 -1.07 2.23
C HIS A 115 7.93 -0.03 3.34
N HIS A 116 7.70 1.23 2.98
CA HIS A 116 7.45 2.27 3.97
C HIS A 116 6.18 2.01 4.79
N VAL A 117 5.08 1.61 4.14
CA VAL A 117 3.84 1.26 4.85
C VAL A 117 4.04 0.03 5.74
N PHE A 118 4.76 -0.98 5.26
CA PHE A 118 5.09 -2.17 6.04
C PHE A 118 5.91 -1.82 7.29
N GLN A 119 6.97 -1.02 7.17
CA GLN A 119 7.80 -0.59 8.30
C GLN A 119 7.00 0.28 9.29
N THR A 120 6.19 1.21 8.78
CA THR A 120 5.37 2.11 9.62
C THR A 120 4.40 1.33 10.51
N HIS A 121 3.83 0.24 9.99
CA HIS A 121 2.80 -0.55 10.68
C HIS A 121 3.29 -1.92 11.16
N GLN A 122 4.60 -2.17 11.18
CA GLN A 122 5.19 -3.48 11.44
C GLN A 122 4.67 -4.09 12.75
N SER A 123 4.68 -3.32 13.85
CA SER A 123 4.17 -3.79 15.16
C SER A 123 2.70 -4.21 15.11
N THR A 124 1.89 -3.54 14.30
CA THR A 124 0.46 -3.83 14.14
C THR A 124 0.25 -5.09 13.31
N LEU A 125 1.02 -5.23 12.22
CA LEU A 125 1.01 -6.42 11.36
C LEU A 125 1.50 -7.66 12.11
N ASP A 126 2.57 -7.54 12.89
CA ASP A 126 3.13 -8.65 13.67
C ASP A 126 2.18 -9.09 14.79
N SER A 127 1.52 -8.14 15.46
CA SER A 127 0.50 -8.46 16.46
C SER A 127 -0.68 -9.19 15.83
N PHE A 128 -1.16 -8.73 14.67
CA PHE A 128 -2.20 -9.42 13.91
C PHE A 128 -1.79 -10.86 13.54
N ARG A 129 -0.59 -11.05 12.99
CA ARG A 129 -0.09 -12.38 12.57
C ARG A 129 0.12 -13.35 13.73
N SER A 130 0.46 -12.83 14.91
CA SER A 130 0.64 -13.63 16.13
C SER A 130 -0.66 -13.89 16.89
N GLY A 131 -1.79 -13.32 16.44
CA GLY A 131 -3.08 -13.39 17.14
C GLY A 131 -3.09 -12.60 18.45
N GLN A 132 -2.11 -11.72 18.68
CA GLN A 132 -2.00 -10.90 19.88
C GLN A 132 -2.69 -9.54 19.68
N PRO A 133 -3.25 -8.94 20.74
CA PRO A 133 -3.72 -7.57 20.67
C PRO A 133 -2.54 -6.64 20.35
N ALA A 134 -2.69 -5.78 19.33
CA ALA A 134 -1.61 -4.86 18.95
C ALA A 134 -1.34 -3.88 20.08
N ARG A 135 -0.09 -3.90 20.58
CA ARG A 135 0.40 -2.99 21.63
C ARG A 135 0.38 -1.53 21.18
#